data_AF-A0A069SCS8-F1
#
_entry.id   AF-A0A069SCS8-F1
#
_cell.length_a   1.000
_cell.length_b   1.000
_cell.length_c   1.000
_cell.angle_alpha   90.00
_cell.angle_beta   90.00
_cell.angle_gamma   90.00
#
_symmetry.space_group_name_H-M   'P 1'
#
loop_
_entity.id
_entity.type
_entity.pdbx_description
1 polymer ?
#
loop_
_entity_poly.entity_id
_entity_poly.type
_entity_poly.pdbx_seq_one_letter_code
_entity_poly.pdbx_strand_id
1 'polypeptide(L)' 'MVNEFKPIDIKELPQAVQDAIKKDYAESTIKEAAVEVAEDGVKTYKVTLVDAVGTESVVFFNEKGEMLK' A
#
# COMPACT_ATOMS: atom_id res chain seq x y z
N MET A 1 16.19 11.40 -9.02
CA MET A 1 15.02 11.19 -9.91
C MET A 1 13.74 11.38 -9.11
N VAL A 2 12.62 11.76 -9.71
CA VAL A 2 11.31 11.56 -9.06
C VAL A 2 11.04 10.06 -9.19
N ASN A 3 11.14 9.29 -8.10
CA ASN A 3 10.70 7.91 -8.18
C ASN A 3 9.18 7.91 -8.39
N GLU A 4 8.74 7.23 -9.43
CA GLU A 4 7.33 7.14 -9.78
C GLU A 4 6.78 5.84 -9.21
N PHE A 5 5.63 5.92 -8.54
CA PHE A 5 4.91 4.75 -8.06
C PHE A 5 4.45 3.91 -9.26
N LYS A 6 4.96 2.68 -9.35
CA LYS A 6 4.57 1.73 -10.39
C LYS A 6 3.37 0.92 -9.92
N PRO A 7 2.25 0.88 -10.65
CA PRO A 7 1.11 0.07 -10.28
C PRO A 7 1.52 -1.42 -10.23
N ILE A 8 1.04 -2.11 -9.21
CA ILE A 8 1.29 -3.54 -8.98
C ILE A 8 -0.02 -4.25 -8.68
N ASP A 9 -0.03 -5.56 -8.86
CA ASP A 9 -1.17 -6.36 -8.41
C ASP A 9 -1.21 -6.40 -6.87
N ILE A 10 -2.41 -6.48 -6.30
CA ILE A 10 -2.61 -6.63 -4.84
C ILE A 10 -1.89 -7.89 -4.30
N LYS A 11 -1.78 -8.93 -5.13
CA LYS A 11 -1.04 -10.18 -4.79
C LYS A 11 0.47 -9.97 -4.67
N GLU A 12 1.01 -8.89 -5.25
CA GLU A 12 2.42 -8.52 -5.15
C GLU A 12 2.71 -7.71 -3.89
N LEU A 13 1.68 -7.23 -3.18
CA LEU A 13 1.87 -6.64 -1.87
C LEU A 13 2.44 -7.71 -0.92
N PRO A 14 3.48 -7.36 -0.14
CA PRO A 14 4.01 -8.24 0.90
C PRO A 14 2.88 -8.71 1.81
N GLN A 15 2.96 -9.96 2.25
CA GLN A 15 1.94 -10.54 3.12
C GLN A 15 1.72 -9.69 4.38
N ALA A 16 2.81 -9.13 4.93
CA ALA A 16 2.74 -8.24 6.07
C ALA A 16 1.93 -6.95 5.81
N VAL A 17 2.01 -6.38 4.60
CA VAL A 17 1.19 -5.23 4.19
C VAL A 17 -0.29 -5.64 4.10
N GLN A 18 -0.56 -6.80 3.48
CA GLN A 18 -1.93 -7.32 3.39
C GLN A 18 -2.52 -7.60 4.78
N ASP A 19 -1.74 -8.17 5.70
CA ASP A 19 -2.15 -8.45 7.06
C ASP A 19 -2.41 -7.15 7.86
N ALA A 20 -1.54 -6.15 7.73
CA ALA A 20 -1.75 -4.83 8.32
C ALA A 20 -3.04 -4.18 7.80
N ILE A 21 -3.28 -4.20 6.49
CA ILE A 21 -4.52 -3.66 5.92
C ILE A 21 -5.75 -4.41 6.44
N LYS A 22 -5.72 -5.74 6.46
CA LYS A 22 -6.83 -6.54 6.99
C LYS A 22 -7.08 -6.30 8.47
N LYS A 23 -6.05 -5.95 9.24
CA LYS A 23 -6.13 -5.70 10.68
C LYS A 23 -6.62 -4.28 11.00
N ASP A 24 -5.99 -3.28 10.39
CA ASP A 24 -6.22 -1.87 10.69
C ASP A 24 -7.32 -1.24 9.83
N TYR A 25 -7.59 -1.81 8.66
CA TYR A 25 -8.56 -1.34 7.68
C TYR A 25 -9.53 -2.45 7.25
N ALA A 26 -10.00 -3.26 8.21
CA ALA A 26 -10.90 -4.40 7.95
C ALA A 26 -12.20 -4.02 7.22
N GLU A 27 -12.67 -2.78 7.40
CA GLU A 27 -13.87 -2.23 6.75
C GLU A 27 -13.58 -1.57 5.39
N SER A 28 -12.31 -1.49 5.00
CA SER A 28 -11.88 -0.95 3.72
C SER A 28 -11.48 -2.07 2.74
N THR A 29 -11.62 -1.79 1.46
CA THR A 29 -11.18 -2.65 0.37
C THR A 29 -9.98 -2.03 -0.33
N ILE A 30 -8.99 -2.84 -0.71
CA ILE A 30 -7.87 -2.36 -1.53
C ILE A 30 -8.39 -2.08 -2.94
N LYS A 31 -8.36 -0.82 -3.36
CA LYS A 31 -8.74 -0.38 -4.71
C LYS A 31 -7.56 -0.47 -5.66
N GLU A 32 -6.42 0.07 -5.24
CA GLU A 32 -5.19 0.12 -6.04
C GLU A 32 -3.95 -0.10 -5.17
N ALA A 33 -2.92 -0.68 -5.76
CA ALA A 33 -1.62 -0.85 -5.15
C ALA A 33 -0.53 -0.38 -6.12
N ALA A 34 0.48 0.29 -5.60
CA ALA A 34 1.64 0.70 -6.36
C ALA A 34 2.90 0.59 -5.49
N VAL A 35 4.04 0.35 -6.12
CA VAL A 35 5.34 0.27 -5.45
C VAL A 35 6.25 1.36 -6.00
N GLU A 36 6.89 2.07 -5.09
CA GLU A 36 8.03 2.93 -5.37
C GLU A 36 9.29 2.22 -4.87
N VAL A 37 10.36 2.30 -5.66
CA VAL A 37 11.68 1.80 -5.26
C VAL A 37 12.60 3.01 -5.18
N ALA A 38 13.05 3.34 -3.98
CA ALA A 38 13.99 4.42 -3.74
C ALA A 38 15.37 4.11 -4.37
N GLU A 39 16.22 5.12 -4.51
CA GLU A 39 17.58 4.95 -5.06
C GLU A 39 18.44 3.98 -4.22
N ASP A 40 18.16 3.88 -2.92
CA ASP A 40 18.81 2.94 -1.98
C ASP A 40 18.22 1.50 -2.07
N GLY A 41 17.23 1.27 -2.93
CA GLY A 41 16.55 -0.02 -3.07
C GLY A 41 15.39 -0.26 -2.09
N VAL A 42 15.14 0.67 -1.18
CA VAL A 42 13.98 0.63 -0.25
C VAL A 42 12.68 0.68 -1.03
N LYS A 43 11.77 -0.25 -0.78
CA LYS A 43 10.45 -0.27 -1.41
C LYS A 43 9.37 0.31 -0.51
N THR A 44 8.58 1.21 -1.09
CA THR A 44 7.41 1.81 -0.46
C THR A 44 6.18 1.42 -1.25
N TYR A 45 5.23 0.79 -0.58
CA TYR A 45 3.95 0.36 -1.16
C TYR A 45 2.89 1.39 -0.87
N LYS A 46 2.44 2.09 -1.90
CA LYS A 46 1.25 2.94 -1.84
C LYS A 46 0.02 2.07 -2.06
N VAL A 47 -0.91 2.13 -1.13
CA VAL A 47 -2.18 1.41 -1.23
C VAL A 47 -3.32 2.41 -1.13
N THR A 48 -4.18 2.43 -2.14
CA THR A 48 -5.42 3.17 -2.13
C THR A 48 -6.51 2.25 -1.59
N LEU A 49 -7.03 2.58 -0.43
CA LEU A 49 -8.14 1.91 0.23
C LEU A 49 -9.42 2.67 -0.06
N VAL A 50 -10.53 1.94 -0.19
CA VAL A 50 -11.88 2.52 -0.27
C VAL A 50 -12.73 1.97 0.87
N ASP A 51 -13.37 2.85 1.63
CA ASP A 51 -14.27 2.45 2.70
C ASP A 51 -15.68 2.09 2.18
N ALA A 52 -16.56 1.64 3.08
CA ALA A 52 -17.93 1.26 2.74
C ALA A 52 -18.79 2.41 2.19
N VAL A 53 -18.43 3.66 2.44
CA VAL A 53 -19.15 4.85 1.94
C VAL A 53 -18.51 5.42 0.66
N GLY A 54 -17.43 4.80 0.16
CA GLY A 54 -16.74 5.18 -1.06
C GLY A 54 -15.63 6.21 -0.86
N THR A 55 -15.23 6.51 0.39
CA THR A 55 -14.10 7.42 0.65
C THR A 55 -12.79 6.72 0.33
N GLU A 56 -11.95 7.38 -0.46
CA GLU A 56 -10.62 6.91 -0.78
C GLU A 56 -9.60 7.40 0.26
N SER A 57 -8.82 6.47 0.78
CA SER A 57 -7.71 6.73 1.70
C SER A 57 -6.44 6.17 1.12
N VAL A 58 -5.41 6.99 1.00
CA VAL A 58 -4.09 6.57 0.53
C VAL A 58 -3.20 6.34 1.74
N VAL A 59 -2.65 5.15 1.84
CA VAL A 59 -1.74 4.73 2.91
C VAL A 59 -0.47 4.18 2.30
N PHE A 60 0.66 4.41 2.96
CA PHE A 60 1.95 3.92 2.51
C PHE A 60 2.43 2.86 3.49
N PHE A 61 3.10 1.82 2.99
CA PHE A 61 3.66 0.76 3.80
C PHE A 61 5.07 0.40 3.32
N ASN A 62 5.88 -0.15 4.21
CA ASN A 62 7.16 -0.77 3.83
C ASN A 62 7.00 -2.29 3.58
N GLU A 63 8.09 -2.96 3.18
CA GLU A 63 8.12 -4.43 2.97
C GLU A 63 7.72 -5.25 4.20
N LYS A 64 7.79 -4.66 5.40
CA LYS A 64 7.44 -5.29 6.68
C LYS A 64 5.99 -5.07 7.09
N GLY A 65 5.18 -4.37 6.28
CA GLY A 65 3.81 -4.04 6.64
C GLY A 65 3.69 -2.90 7.66
N GLU A 66 4.79 -2.18 7.93
CA GLU A 66 4.73 -1.00 8.79
C GLU A 66 4.22 0.18 7.98
N MET A 67 3.19 0.84 8.49
CA MET A 67 2.61 2.01 7.86
C MET A 67 3.61 3.18 7.91
N LEU A 68 3.84 3.77 6.75
CA LEU A 68 4.60 5.00 6.56
C LEU A 68 3.58 6.16 6.43
N LYS A 69 3.83 7.25 7.14
CA LYS A 69 2.98 8.43 7.17
C LYS A 69 3.48 9.51 6.22
#